data_AF-A0A238W7G6-F1
#
_entry.id   AF-A0A238W7G6-F1
#
_cell.length_a   1.000
_cell.length_b   1.000
_cell.length_c   1.000
_cell.angle_alpha   90.00
_cell.angle_beta   90.00
_cell.angle_gamma   90.00
#
_symmetry.space_group_name_H-M   'P 1'
#
loop_
_entity.id
_entity.type
_entity.pdbx_description
1 polymer ?
#
loop_
_entity_poly.entity_id
_entity_poly.type
_entity_poly.pdbx_seq_one_letter_code
_entity_poly.pdbx_strand_id
1 'polypeptide(L)'
;MNLNSLAMYRNLNERQKALHDFMSNVSEETWCASWINGLEYALWHIMLRGPAKYGQGHINEHTIEKLQSLSEQANCWIVYDSVTEETPVPISEWLTMFQFANPNEYLYTRR
;
A
#
# COMPACT_ATOMS: atom_id res chain seq x y z
N MET A 1 -17.47 -32.14 -1.85
CA MET A 1 -17.28 -30.73 -2.25
C MET A 1 -16.36 -30.10 -1.21
N ASN A 2 -15.20 -29.62 -1.64
CA ASN A 2 -14.15 -29.12 -0.74
C ASN A 2 -14.45 -27.64 -0.42
N LEU A 3 -14.85 -27.36 0.82
CA LEU A 3 -15.09 -26.00 1.32
C LEU A 3 -13.83 -25.46 2.00
N ASN A 4 -12.73 -25.34 1.25
CA ASN A 4 -11.47 -24.78 1.74
C ASN A 4 -11.00 -23.57 0.93
N SER A 5 -11.92 -22.75 0.40
CA SER A 5 -11.55 -21.71 -0.56
C SER A 5 -12.26 -20.36 -0.39
N LEU A 6 -12.71 -19.97 0.81
CA LEU A 6 -13.43 -18.68 0.96
C LEU A 6 -13.08 -17.78 2.17
N ALA A 7 -12.09 -18.07 3.02
CA ALA A 7 -11.71 -17.12 4.09
C ALA A 7 -10.32 -17.36 4.70
N MET A 8 -9.23 -17.24 3.95
CA MET A 8 -7.88 -17.46 4.50
C MET A 8 -6.80 -16.54 3.89
N TYR A 9 -6.89 -15.21 4.06
CA TYR A 9 -5.75 -14.31 3.79
C TYR A 9 -5.57 -13.14 4.78
N ARG A 10 -6.01 -13.29 6.05
CA ARG A 10 -5.72 -12.32 7.14
C ARG A 10 -4.55 -12.70 8.07
N ASN A 11 -3.67 -13.62 7.67
CA ASN A 11 -2.49 -13.96 8.47
C ASN A 11 -1.26 -13.19 7.98
N LEU A 12 -1.28 -11.86 8.17
CA LEU A 12 -0.06 -11.07 8.06
C LEU A 12 0.88 -11.49 9.20
N ASN A 13 2.14 -11.79 8.88
CA ASN A 13 3.16 -11.88 9.92
C ASN A 13 3.42 -10.49 10.53
N GLU A 14 4.15 -10.43 11.64
CA GLU A 14 4.38 -9.17 12.37
C GLU A 14 4.97 -8.05 11.50
N ARG A 15 5.85 -8.40 10.55
CA ARG A 15 6.51 -7.42 9.67
C ARG A 15 5.57 -6.91 8.59
N GLN A 16 4.79 -7.81 8.00
CA GLN A 16 3.76 -7.47 7.02
C GLN A 16 2.67 -6.60 7.67
N LYS A 17 2.28 -6.92 8.90
CA LYS A 17 1.34 -6.14 9.69
C LYS A 17 1.87 -4.74 9.99
N ALA A 18 3.14 -4.62 10.35
CA ALA A 18 3.75 -3.30 10.59
C ALA A 18 3.73 -2.41 9.35
N LEU A 19 3.98 -2.98 8.16
CA LEU A 19 3.85 -2.25 6.89
C LEU A 19 2.39 -1.87 6.61
N HIS A 20 1.47 -2.82 6.73
CA HIS A 20 0.03 -2.60 6.55
C HIS A 20 -0.47 -1.46 7.44
N ASP A 21 -0.21 -1.54 8.75
CA ASP A 21 -0.69 -0.56 9.73
C ASP A 21 -0.11 0.82 9.43
N PHE A 22 1.15 0.89 8.99
CA PHE A 22 1.77 2.15 8.60
C PHE A 22 1.14 2.75 7.33
N MET A 23 0.89 1.94 6.29
CA MET A 23 0.22 2.41 5.07
C MET A 23 -1.20 2.88 5.37
N SER A 24 -1.95 2.14 6.20
CA SER A 24 -3.30 2.52 6.63
C SER A 24 -3.29 3.83 7.42
N ASN A 25 -2.34 4.01 8.35
CA ASN A 25 -2.19 5.27 9.09
C ASN A 25 -1.93 6.47 8.15
N VAL A 26 -1.08 6.30 7.12
CA VAL A 26 -0.85 7.36 6.12
C VAL A 26 -2.15 7.68 5.37
N SER A 27 -2.96 6.68 5.02
CA SER A 27 -4.27 6.89 4.40
C SER A 27 -5.21 7.67 5.32
N GLU A 28 -5.30 7.30 6.60
CA GLU A 28 -6.16 7.97 7.58
C GLU A 28 -5.73 9.43 7.80
N GLU A 29 -4.43 9.70 7.93
CA GLU A 29 -3.90 11.05 8.10
C GLU A 29 -4.13 11.97 6.89
N THR A 30 -4.20 11.40 5.68
CA THR A 30 -4.29 12.18 4.43
C THR A 30 -5.69 12.25 3.84
N TRP A 31 -6.56 11.28 4.17
CA TRP A 31 -7.91 11.13 3.61
C TRP A 31 -8.99 10.79 4.63
N CYS A 32 -8.67 10.61 5.92
CA CYS A 32 -9.58 10.12 6.95
C CYS A 32 -10.30 8.83 6.55
N ALA A 33 -9.56 7.92 5.89
CA ALA A 33 -10.04 6.64 5.43
C ALA A 33 -9.00 5.56 5.69
N SER A 34 -9.46 4.39 6.16
CA SER A 34 -8.56 3.28 6.52
C SER A 34 -7.72 2.77 5.35
N TRP A 35 -8.28 2.69 4.14
CA TRP A 35 -7.54 2.41 2.90
C TRP A 35 -8.30 3.00 1.70
N ILE A 36 -7.73 4.01 1.03
CA ILE A 36 -8.30 4.52 -0.22
C ILE A 36 -7.81 3.69 -1.41
N ASN A 37 -8.71 3.44 -2.38
CA ASN A 37 -8.35 2.70 -3.58
C ASN A 37 -7.17 3.36 -4.29
N GLY A 38 -6.13 2.57 -4.57
CA GLY A 38 -4.92 3.02 -5.24
C GLY A 38 -3.85 3.62 -4.33
N LEU A 39 -4.05 3.58 -3.00
CA LEU A 39 -3.05 4.00 -2.01
C LEU A 39 -1.71 3.33 -2.28
N GLU A 40 -1.70 2.01 -2.49
CA GLU A 40 -0.50 1.22 -2.72
C GLU A 40 0.32 1.71 -3.93
N TYR A 41 -0.35 2.17 -5.00
CA TYR A 41 0.31 2.72 -6.18
C TYR A 41 0.80 4.15 -5.95
N ALA A 42 0.00 4.98 -5.29
CA ALA A 42 0.38 6.35 -4.96
C ALA A 42 1.60 6.39 -4.04
N LEU A 43 1.58 5.62 -2.94
CA LEU A 43 2.68 5.54 -1.99
C LEU A 43 3.96 5.04 -2.64
N TRP A 44 3.89 3.98 -3.46
CA TRP A 44 5.05 3.49 -4.18
C TRP A 44 5.61 4.52 -5.15
N HIS A 45 4.75 5.22 -5.90
CA HIS A 45 5.18 6.28 -6.80
C HIS A 45 5.92 7.39 -6.04
N ILE A 46 5.38 7.82 -4.90
CA ILE A 46 5.99 8.87 -4.07
C ILE A 46 7.35 8.41 -3.52
N MET A 47 7.48 7.15 -3.08
CA MET A 47 8.78 6.60 -2.67
C MET A 47 9.83 6.66 -3.77
N LEU A 48 9.45 6.51 -5.04
CA LEU A 48 10.36 6.58 -6.18
C LEU A 48 10.71 8.01 -6.61
N ARG A 49 9.81 8.97 -6.38
CA ARG A 49 9.92 10.34 -6.92
C ARG A 49 10.26 11.39 -5.89
N GLY A 50 10.17 11.04 -4.60
CA GLY A 50 10.41 11.92 -3.48
C GLY A 50 9.14 12.56 -2.91
N PRO A 51 9.30 13.42 -1.88
CA PRO A 51 8.19 14.01 -1.15
C PRO A 51 7.13 14.67 -2.04
N ALA A 52 5.86 14.46 -1.73
CA ALA A 52 4.76 14.95 -2.53
C ALA A 52 3.51 15.23 -1.69
N LYS A 53 2.65 16.11 -2.21
CA LYS A 53 1.29 16.25 -1.68
C LYS A 53 0.50 14.99 -2.00
N TYR A 54 -0.21 14.48 -1.01
CA TYR A 54 -1.11 13.34 -1.15
C TYR A 54 -2.37 13.60 -0.33
N GLY A 55 -3.53 13.61 -0.99
CA GLY A 55 -4.79 14.02 -0.38
C GLY A 55 -4.75 15.40 0.24
N GLN A 56 -5.15 15.48 1.50
CA GLN A 56 -5.13 16.71 2.29
C GLN A 56 -3.78 16.95 2.98
N GLY A 57 -2.91 15.93 3.03
CA GLY A 57 -1.62 15.98 3.69
C GLY A 57 -0.42 16.03 2.74
N HIS A 58 0.75 15.73 3.31
CA HIS A 58 2.03 15.71 2.61
C HIS A 58 2.84 14.51 3.07
N ILE A 59 3.34 13.72 2.12
CA ILE A 59 4.24 12.61 2.40
C ILE A 59 5.67 13.16 2.28
N ASN A 60 6.37 13.18 3.41
CA ASN A 60 7.73 13.71 3.53
C ASN A 60 8.80 12.61 3.45
N GLU A 61 10.07 13.00 3.52
CA GLU A 61 11.22 12.09 3.43
C GLU A 61 11.20 11.02 4.53
N HIS A 62 10.88 11.40 5.77
CA HIS A 62 10.81 10.46 6.89
C HIS A 62 9.73 9.39 6.68
N THR A 63 8.57 9.75 6.15
CA THR A 63 7.52 8.77 5.80
C THR A 63 7.98 7.83 4.69
N ILE A 64 8.70 8.35 3.68
CA ILE A 64 9.28 7.53 2.60
C ILE A 64 10.31 6.54 3.15
N GLU A 65 11.26 7.01 3.96
CA GLU A 65 12.28 6.16 4.59
C GLU A 65 11.64 5.06 5.44
N LYS A 66 10.57 5.40 6.17
CA LYS A 66 9.83 4.43 6.98
C LYS A 66 9.11 3.39 6.12
N LEU A 67 8.46 3.80 5.02
CA LEU A 67 7.83 2.86 4.07
C LEU A 67 8.86 1.92 3.46
N GLN A 68 10.01 2.44 3.01
CA GLN A 68 11.09 1.65 2.43
C GLN A 68 11.59 0.62 3.44
N SER A 69 11.92 1.07 4.65
CA SER A 69 12.42 0.18 5.70
C SER A 69 11.43 -0.92 6.10
N LEU A 70 10.13 -0.61 6.18
CA LEU A 70 9.10 -1.60 6.52
C LEU A 70 8.89 -2.60 5.37
N SER A 71 8.87 -2.12 4.13
CA SER A 71 8.76 -2.94 2.92
C SER A 71 9.92 -3.93 2.80
N GLU A 72 11.15 -3.47 3.01
CA GLU A 72 12.35 -4.31 3.01
C GLU A 72 12.30 -5.39 4.11
N GLN A 73 11.89 -5.02 5.32
CA GLN A 73 11.78 -5.97 6.44
C GLN A 73 10.69 -7.03 6.20
N ALA A 74 9.57 -6.62 5.61
CA ALA A 74 8.45 -7.51 5.28
C ALA A 74 8.71 -8.34 4.00
N ASN A 75 9.66 -7.92 3.16
CA ASN A 75 9.94 -8.47 1.84
C ASN A 75 8.68 -8.53 0.94
N CYS A 76 7.81 -7.54 1.07
CA CYS A 76 6.55 -7.45 0.33
C CYS A 76 6.05 -6.01 0.26
N TRP A 77 5.04 -5.80 -0.58
CA TRP A 77 4.17 -4.64 -0.55
C TRP A 77 2.75 -5.06 -0.19
N ILE A 78 1.96 -4.17 0.42
CA ILE A 78 0.56 -4.47 0.73
C ILE A 78 -0.31 -3.87 -0.38
N VAL A 79 -1.15 -4.70 -0.97
CA VAL A 79 -2.09 -4.31 -2.03
C VAL A 79 -3.51 -4.58 -1.55
N TYR A 80 -4.43 -3.69 -1.87
CA TYR A 80 -5.85 -3.91 -1.64
C TYR A 80 -6.54 -4.35 -2.94
N ASP A 81 -7.35 -5.40 -2.88
CA ASP A 81 -8.34 -5.70 -3.92
C ASP A 81 -9.71 -6.06 -3.31
N SER A 82 -10.78 -5.92 -4.07
CA SER A 82 -12.16 -6.11 -3.55
C SER A 82 -12.53 -7.56 -3.24
N VAL A 83 -11.70 -8.53 -3.64
CA VAL A 83 -11.91 -9.96 -3.44
C VAL A 83 -11.11 -10.47 -2.24
N THR A 84 -9.84 -10.08 -2.13
CA THR A 84 -8.90 -10.57 -1.11
C THR A 84 -8.57 -9.55 -0.02
N GLU A 85 -9.07 -8.32 -0.13
CA GLU A 85 -8.75 -7.19 0.76
C GLU A 85 -7.25 -6.90 0.77
N GLU A 86 -6.67 -6.45 1.90
CA GLU A 86 -5.26 -6.13 2.03
C GLU A 86 -4.39 -7.40 2.08
N THR A 87 -3.64 -7.64 1.00
CA THR A 87 -2.82 -8.83 0.79
C THR A 87 -1.34 -8.47 0.63
N PRO A 88 -0.40 -9.21 1.26
CA PRO A 88 1.02 -9.03 1.05
C PRO A 88 1.45 -9.67 -0.27
N VAL A 89 2.01 -8.86 -1.17
CA VAL A 89 2.52 -9.26 -2.48
C VAL A 89 4.05 -9.18 -2.47
N PRO A 90 4.78 -10.24 -2.89
CA PRO A 90 6.23 -10.18 -3.02
C PRO A 90 6.68 -9.01 -3.90
N ILE A 91 7.81 -8.37 -3.57
CA ILE A 91 8.29 -7.18 -4.29
C ILE A 91 8.42 -7.41 -5.80
N SER A 92 8.87 -8.58 -6.24
CA SER A 92 8.97 -8.92 -7.67
C SER A 92 7.63 -8.90 -8.40
N GLU A 93 6.58 -9.37 -7.74
CA GLU A 93 5.22 -9.39 -8.29
C GLU A 93 4.63 -7.97 -8.28
N TRP A 94 4.81 -7.24 -7.18
CA TRP A 94 4.41 -5.84 -7.08
C TRP A 94 5.05 -4.98 -8.18
N LEU A 95 6.35 -5.15 -8.45
CA LEU A 95 7.04 -4.42 -9.52
C LEU A 95 6.43 -4.71 -10.90
N THR A 96 5.98 -5.94 -11.12
CA THR A 96 5.29 -6.32 -12.36
C THR A 96 3.93 -5.61 -12.44
N MET A 97 3.14 -5.63 -11.37
CA MET A 97 1.86 -4.93 -11.30
C MET A 97 2.03 -3.42 -11.52
N PHE A 98 3.00 -2.80 -10.85
CA PHE A 98 3.27 -1.38 -10.91
C PHE A 98 3.73 -0.93 -12.31
N GLN A 99 4.44 -1.77 -13.06
CA GLN A 99 4.85 -1.47 -14.44
C GLN A 99 3.65 -1.21 -15.36
N PHE A 100 2.53 -1.88 -15.13
CA PHE A 100 1.30 -1.71 -15.93
C PHE A 100 0.35 -0.67 -15.33
N ALA A 101 0.65 -0.13 -14.15
CA ALA A 101 -0.18 0.85 -13.48
C ALA A 101 0.08 2.27 -13.98
N ASN A 102 -0.94 3.13 -13.89
CA ASN A 102 -0.79 4.57 -14.06
C ASN A 102 -0.95 5.28 -12.70
N PRO A 103 0.13 5.41 -11.90
CA PRO A 103 0.03 5.92 -10.53
C PRO A 103 -0.50 7.36 -10.43
N ASN A 104 -0.40 8.15 -11.51
CA ASN A 104 -0.94 9.50 -11.55
C ASN A 104 -2.46 9.55 -11.35
N GLU A 105 -3.17 8.45 -11.65
CA GLU A 105 -4.61 8.33 -11.40
C GLU A 105 -4.95 8.40 -9.91
N TYR A 106 -4.01 8.09 -9.02
CA TYR A 106 -4.24 7.99 -7.58
C TYR A 106 -3.62 9.14 -6.78
N LEU A 107 -2.78 9.98 -7.41
CA LEU A 107 -2.15 11.13 -6.74
C LEU A 107 -3.10 12.33 -6.55
N TYR A 108 -4.14 12.43 -7.38
CA TYR A 108 -4.95 13.64 -7.51
C TYR A 108 -6.47 13.42 -7.35
N THR A 109 -6.91 12.27 -6.86
CA THR A 109 -8.34 11.95 -6.75
C THR A 109 -9.04 12.77 -5.67
N ARG A 110 -9.34 14.04 -5.98
CA ARG A 110 -10.63 14.61 -5.59
C ARG A 110 -11.68 13.91 -6.43
N ARG A 111 -12.42 12.97 -5.84
CA ARG A 111 -13.79 12.69 -6.27
C ARG A 111 -14.72 13.04 -5.14
#